data_AF-A0A3B0ZQD7-F1
#
_entry.id   AF-A0A3B0ZQD7-F1
#
_cell.length_a   1.000
_cell.length_b   1.000
_cell.length_c   1.000
_cell.angle_alpha   90.00
_cell.angle_beta   90.00
_cell.angle_gamma   90.00
#
_symmetry.space_group_name_H-M   'P 1'
#
loop_
_entity.id
_entity.type
_entity.pdbx_description
1 polymer ?
#
loop_
_entity_poly.entity_id
_entity_poly.type
_entity_poly.pdbx_seq_one_letter_code
_entity_poly.pdbx_strand_id
1 'polypeptide(L)'
;MAKGSVVKLSLQETAETPSGKFMSLQTLTAFAADCRRRGERVVLCHGTYDLMHIGHIKHLQAARKLGDRLLVTLTADAFVNKGPDRPVFTEALRGESIAALDCVDGVAINAAETAIEVIEALRPHVYVKGSDYIRAQDDITGNIRREQAAVESVGGRIHFTQEATFSSSNLLNEHFSALDDGVRDFLHGFRQRHDTENLKLCLDRLAALDVLVLGDIIIDEYHYTRPLGQTGKGNVLAVQYGSQERFAGGAIAVANHVAGFARKVTLLGGLGGQASHEDFIRQHLRDNVQPRFFTNDSAHTLVKRRYIGDDAGKLFEVYFGGESLTSPEIEGDIRHWLGQHLERFDAVIVPDFGNGFITQGMVESLAGGARFLAVNTQVNSGNRGYHVITRYPRADFVSLNEPELRMAAGNRQGDIESIARDIAARLGATHLAVTRGTRGVLMQERAIDASHAIPALSGRVVDRIGAGDAFLSLAGLCLSAGIPADIAAFFGSIAGAMNVQTVCNREPVDPVQFQKYLTTLLK
;
A
#
# COMPACT_ATOMS: atom_id res chain seq x y z
N MET A 1 -17.34 -19.63 -15.03
CA MET A 1 -17.54 -19.81 -13.57
C MET A 1 -17.45 -18.45 -12.93
N ALA A 2 -18.46 -18.09 -12.14
CA ALA A 2 -18.82 -16.71 -11.82
C ALA A 2 -17.72 -15.98 -11.02
N LYS A 3 -17.31 -14.80 -11.50
CA LYS A 3 -16.51 -13.83 -10.75
C LYS A 3 -17.38 -13.26 -9.64
N GLY A 4 -17.11 -13.59 -8.39
CA GLY A 4 -17.70 -12.93 -7.23
C GLY A 4 -17.11 -11.53 -7.09
N SER A 5 -17.60 -10.56 -7.87
CA SER A 5 -17.39 -9.15 -7.58
C SER A 5 -18.14 -8.81 -6.30
N VAL A 6 -17.46 -8.28 -5.29
CA VAL A 6 -18.13 -7.59 -4.19
C VAL A 6 -18.76 -6.33 -4.78
N VAL A 7 -20.05 -6.44 -5.10
CA VAL A 7 -20.86 -5.31 -5.56
C VAL A 7 -21.02 -4.39 -4.36
N LYS A 8 -20.52 -3.14 -4.45
CA LYS A 8 -21.01 -2.08 -3.56
C LYS A 8 -22.51 -1.98 -3.81
N LEU A 9 -23.31 -2.37 -2.81
CA LEU A 9 -24.76 -2.24 -2.86
C LEU A 9 -25.11 -0.76 -2.81
N SER A 10 -25.14 -0.10 -3.98
CA SER A 10 -25.87 1.15 -4.15
C SER A 10 -27.32 0.77 -4.47
N LEU A 11 -28.22 0.91 -3.49
CA LEU A 11 -29.64 0.95 -3.81
C LEU A 11 -29.90 2.20 -4.64
N GLN A 12 -30.68 2.04 -5.71
CA GLN A 12 -31.19 3.14 -6.54
C GLN A 12 -31.89 4.17 -5.64
N GLU A 13 -31.78 5.46 -6.00
CA GLU A 13 -32.55 6.56 -5.41
C GLU A 13 -34.05 6.29 -5.52
N THR A 14 -34.60 5.59 -4.54
CA THR A 14 -36.01 5.66 -4.18
C THR A 14 -36.10 6.62 -3.00
N ALA A 15 -36.64 7.80 -3.30
CA ALA A 15 -37.00 8.82 -2.34
C ALA A 15 -38.00 8.26 -1.30
N GLU A 16 -37.52 8.09 -0.07
CA GLU A 16 -38.21 8.40 1.20
C GLU A 16 -37.21 8.22 2.34
N THR A 17 -36.80 9.33 2.96
CA THR A 17 -35.83 9.36 4.08
C THR A 17 -36.28 8.42 5.21
N PRO A 18 -35.51 7.37 5.58
CA PRO A 18 -35.93 6.43 6.61
C PRO A 18 -35.76 7.07 7.99
N SER A 19 -36.81 7.03 8.84
CA SER A 19 -36.80 7.46 10.25
C SER A 19 -36.39 8.93 10.46
N GLY A 20 -37.29 9.77 10.97
CA GLY A 20 -37.01 11.18 11.34
C GLY A 20 -35.87 11.38 12.36
N LYS A 21 -35.17 10.32 12.76
CA LYS A 21 -34.00 10.29 13.63
C LYS A 21 -32.69 10.52 12.88
N PHE A 22 -32.58 10.26 11.57
CA PHE A 22 -31.36 10.54 10.81
C PHE A 22 -31.36 11.98 10.29
N MET A 23 -30.41 12.80 10.74
CA MET A 23 -30.44 14.25 10.53
C MET A 23 -29.04 14.85 10.41
N SER A 24 -28.96 16.12 10.01
CA SER A 24 -27.69 16.85 9.97
C SER A 24 -27.14 17.06 11.39
N LEU A 25 -25.82 17.21 11.52
CA LEU A 25 -25.19 17.49 12.81
C LEU A 25 -25.70 18.78 13.44
N GLN A 26 -26.05 19.79 12.64
CA GLN A 26 -26.66 21.03 13.11
C GLN A 26 -28.03 20.79 13.75
N THR A 27 -28.90 20.01 13.08
CA THR A 27 -30.21 19.64 13.62
C THR A 27 -30.09 18.79 14.88
N LEU A 28 -29.16 17.83 14.89
CA LEU A 28 -28.90 16.99 16.07
C LEU A 28 -28.40 17.82 17.26
N THR A 29 -27.59 18.86 16.99
CA THR A 29 -27.12 19.81 18.01
C THR A 29 -28.26 20.63 18.61
N ALA A 30 -29.16 21.14 17.78
CA ALA A 30 -30.36 21.84 18.24
C ALA A 30 -31.27 20.92 19.06
N PHE A 31 -31.46 19.67 18.62
CA PHE A 31 -32.21 18.65 19.35
C PHE A 31 -31.59 18.36 20.73
N ALA A 32 -30.27 18.15 20.81
CA ALA A 32 -29.57 17.93 22.06
C ALA A 32 -29.72 19.12 23.03
N ALA A 33 -29.63 20.34 22.51
CA ALA A 33 -29.81 21.56 23.31
C ALA A 33 -31.24 21.70 23.85
N ASP A 34 -32.26 21.33 23.06
CA ASP A 34 -33.65 21.30 23.52
C ASP A 34 -33.89 20.25 24.60
N CYS A 35 -33.36 19.04 24.43
CA CYS A 35 -33.40 17.98 25.43
C CYS A 35 -32.80 18.45 26.77
N ARG A 36 -31.62 19.10 26.74
CA ARG A 36 -31.01 19.68 27.93
C ARG A 36 -31.87 20.76 28.58
N ARG A 37 -32.48 21.65 27.78
CA ARG A 37 -33.41 22.69 28.31
C ARG A 37 -34.62 22.07 29.00
N ARG A 38 -35.06 20.89 28.54
CA ARG A 38 -36.14 20.10 29.16
C ARG A 38 -35.67 19.24 30.35
N GLY A 39 -34.41 19.34 30.75
CA GLY A 39 -33.83 18.57 31.85
C GLY A 39 -33.55 17.10 31.51
N GLU A 40 -33.62 16.71 30.23
CA GLU A 40 -33.35 15.35 29.78
C GLU A 40 -31.83 15.08 29.72
N ARG A 41 -31.44 13.90 30.18
CA ARG A 41 -30.06 13.43 30.16
C ARG A 41 -29.67 12.88 28.80
N VAL A 42 -28.99 13.70 27.99
CA VAL A 42 -28.39 13.31 26.71
C VAL A 42 -27.19 12.36 26.88
N VAL A 43 -27.21 11.23 26.18
CA VAL A 43 -26.15 10.23 26.04
C VAL A 43 -25.64 10.24 24.60
N LEU A 44 -24.33 10.10 24.40
CA LEU A 44 -23.70 10.05 23.08
C LEU A 44 -22.88 8.77 22.91
N CYS A 45 -23.09 8.07 21.79
CA CYS A 45 -22.15 7.08 21.26
C CYS A 45 -21.55 7.57 19.94
N HIS A 46 -20.28 7.25 19.69
CA HIS A 46 -19.60 7.59 18.43
C HIS A 46 -18.80 6.41 17.90
N GLY A 47 -18.78 6.23 16.57
CA GLY A 47 -17.91 5.27 15.93
C GLY A 47 -18.24 5.01 14.46
N THR A 48 -17.59 4.01 13.87
CA THR A 48 -17.83 3.64 12.47
C THR A 48 -19.13 2.86 12.26
N TYR A 49 -19.49 1.93 13.15
CA TYR A 49 -20.66 1.03 13.00
C TYR A 49 -20.79 0.43 11.59
N ASP A 50 -19.72 -0.24 11.16
CA ASP A 50 -19.56 -0.68 9.79
C ASP A 50 -20.57 -1.77 9.40
N LEU A 51 -20.41 -2.98 9.95
CA LEU A 51 -21.42 -4.04 9.87
C LEU A 51 -22.19 -4.08 11.18
N MET A 52 -23.52 -3.93 11.11
CA MET A 52 -24.39 -4.08 12.27
C MET A 52 -24.49 -5.53 12.71
N HIS A 53 -24.32 -5.76 14.01
CA HIS A 53 -24.43 -7.07 14.66
C HIS A 53 -24.95 -6.91 16.09
N ILE A 54 -25.28 -8.03 16.74
CA ILE A 54 -25.89 -8.05 18.07
C ILE A 54 -25.08 -7.29 19.14
N GLY A 55 -23.74 -7.33 19.06
CA GLY A 55 -22.87 -6.54 19.92
C GLY A 55 -23.14 -5.02 19.89
N HIS A 56 -23.31 -4.42 18.71
CA HIS A 56 -23.67 -3.00 18.59
C HIS A 56 -25.05 -2.71 19.17
N ILE A 57 -26.03 -3.58 18.90
CA ILE A 57 -27.40 -3.42 19.41
C ILE A 57 -27.40 -3.43 20.93
N LYS A 58 -26.74 -4.42 21.55
CA LYS A 58 -26.64 -4.52 23.01
C LYS A 58 -25.86 -3.34 23.61
N HIS A 59 -24.77 -2.91 22.98
CA HIS A 59 -24.02 -1.73 23.40
C HIS A 59 -24.89 -0.46 23.42
N LEU A 60 -25.64 -0.21 22.34
CA LEU A 60 -26.53 0.97 22.25
C LEU A 60 -27.71 0.86 23.22
N GLN A 61 -28.29 -0.33 23.41
CA GLN A 61 -29.32 -0.56 24.42
C GLN A 61 -28.80 -0.32 25.85
N ALA A 62 -27.56 -0.71 26.15
CA ALA A 62 -26.93 -0.42 27.43
C ALA A 62 -26.66 1.09 27.59
N ALA A 63 -26.17 1.76 26.54
CA ALA A 63 -25.96 3.20 26.52
C ALA A 63 -27.26 3.97 26.79
N ARG A 64 -28.37 3.55 26.17
CA ARG A 64 -29.69 4.17 26.36
C ARG A 64 -30.17 4.16 27.81
N LYS A 65 -29.73 3.21 28.64
CA LYS A 65 -30.08 3.13 30.08
C LYS A 65 -29.38 4.19 30.93
N LEU A 66 -28.38 4.90 30.38
CA LEU A 66 -27.57 5.88 31.12
C LEU A 66 -28.14 7.31 31.06
N GLY A 67 -29.23 7.52 30.33
CA GLY A 67 -29.93 8.80 30.23
C GLY A 67 -31.27 8.68 29.51
N ASP A 68 -31.84 9.81 29.13
CA ASP A 68 -33.18 9.92 28.58
C ASP A 68 -33.20 9.96 27.04
N ARG A 69 -32.08 10.36 26.43
CA ARG A 69 -31.94 10.46 24.97
C ARG A 69 -30.61 9.88 24.53
N LEU A 70 -30.63 8.91 23.62
CA LEU A 70 -29.42 8.37 23.02
C LEU A 70 -29.20 8.95 21.63
N LEU A 71 -28.13 9.72 21.47
CA LEU A 71 -27.66 10.22 20.19
C LEU A 71 -26.48 9.38 19.72
N VAL A 72 -26.42 9.09 18.43
CA VAL A 72 -25.30 8.36 17.82
C VAL A 72 -24.69 9.20 16.71
N THR A 73 -23.37 9.30 16.68
CA THR A 73 -22.66 9.94 15.57
C THR A 73 -21.77 8.94 14.86
N LEU A 74 -21.71 9.04 13.53
CA LEU A 74 -20.96 8.13 12.68
C LEU A 74 -19.78 8.83 12.04
N THR A 75 -18.59 8.21 12.07
CA THR A 75 -17.45 8.71 11.29
C THR A 75 -17.79 8.66 9.79
N ALA A 76 -17.62 9.78 9.09
CA ALA A 76 -17.82 9.88 7.65
C ALA A 76 -16.85 8.96 6.89
N ASP A 77 -17.25 8.49 5.71
CA ASP A 77 -16.52 7.47 4.93
C ASP A 77 -15.05 7.86 4.69
N ALA A 78 -14.80 9.16 4.43
CA ALA A 78 -13.45 9.70 4.17
C ALA A 78 -12.48 9.62 5.37
N PHE A 79 -12.99 9.44 6.59
CA PHE A 79 -12.19 9.42 7.83
C PHE A 79 -12.17 8.04 8.50
N VAL A 80 -12.72 7.00 7.86
CA VAL A 80 -12.73 5.63 8.40
C VAL A 80 -11.43 4.91 8.06
N ASN A 81 -10.65 4.59 9.09
CA ASN A 81 -9.35 3.92 8.97
C ASN A 81 -9.40 2.45 9.44
N LYS A 82 -10.24 1.61 8.81
CA LYS A 82 -10.44 0.19 9.19
C LYS A 82 -9.84 -0.86 8.24
N GLY A 83 -9.02 -0.42 7.27
CA GLY A 83 -8.42 -1.27 6.24
C GLY A 83 -9.05 -1.05 4.87
N PRO A 84 -8.48 -1.66 3.81
CA PRO A 84 -8.98 -1.50 2.45
C PRO A 84 -10.39 -2.06 2.31
N ASP A 85 -11.21 -1.43 1.46
CA ASP A 85 -12.62 -1.77 1.24
C ASP A 85 -13.52 -1.64 2.48
N ARG A 86 -13.06 -0.89 3.49
CA ARG A 86 -13.81 -0.54 4.70
C ARG A 86 -14.01 0.98 4.76
N PRO A 87 -15.20 1.48 5.11
CA PRO A 87 -16.37 0.71 5.53
C PRO A 87 -17.04 0.00 4.33
N VAL A 88 -17.66 -1.15 4.62
CA VAL A 88 -18.38 -1.96 3.61
C VAL A 88 -19.66 -1.23 3.21
N PHE A 89 -20.32 -0.61 4.18
CA PHE A 89 -21.53 0.19 3.97
C PHE A 89 -21.20 1.68 4.00
N THR A 90 -21.80 2.44 3.07
CA THR A 90 -21.66 3.89 3.02
C THR A 90 -22.19 4.52 4.30
N GLU A 91 -21.71 5.72 4.63
CA GLU A 91 -22.17 6.48 5.80
C GLU A 91 -23.69 6.67 5.85
N ALA A 92 -24.35 6.80 4.70
CA ALA A 92 -25.81 6.87 4.60
C ALA A 92 -26.47 5.56 5.08
N LEU A 93 -26.04 4.41 4.54
CA LEU A 93 -26.60 3.10 4.91
C LEU A 93 -26.32 2.74 6.38
N ARG A 94 -25.13 3.09 6.88
CA ARG A 94 -24.78 2.95 8.30
C ARG A 94 -25.69 3.84 9.16
N GLY A 95 -25.93 5.08 8.73
CA GLY A 95 -26.84 6.04 9.35
C GLY A 95 -28.26 5.50 9.48
N GLU A 96 -28.83 5.03 8.38
CA GLU A 96 -30.16 4.42 8.33
C GLU A 96 -30.28 3.21 9.25
N SER A 97 -29.27 2.33 9.22
CA SER A 97 -29.23 1.12 10.04
C SER A 97 -29.29 1.42 11.55
N ILE A 98 -28.57 2.46 11.98
CA ILE A 98 -28.57 2.91 13.38
C ILE A 98 -29.88 3.65 13.70
N ALA A 99 -30.38 4.49 12.80
CA ALA A 99 -31.61 5.26 12.98
C ALA A 99 -32.87 4.37 13.04
N ALA A 100 -32.79 3.14 12.53
CA ALA A 100 -33.84 2.13 12.64
C ALA A 100 -33.95 1.52 14.05
N LEU A 101 -32.95 1.71 14.94
CA LEU A 101 -32.99 1.16 16.28
C LEU A 101 -33.92 1.97 17.20
N ASP A 102 -34.84 1.28 17.88
CA ASP A 102 -35.78 1.91 18.81
C ASP A 102 -35.09 2.66 19.95
N CYS A 103 -33.94 2.14 20.42
CA CYS A 103 -33.18 2.74 21.51
C CYS A 103 -32.41 4.01 21.13
N VAL A 104 -32.36 4.39 19.85
CA VAL A 104 -31.67 5.59 19.36
C VAL A 104 -32.70 6.69 19.11
N ASP A 105 -32.41 7.91 19.56
CA ASP A 105 -33.26 9.09 19.42
C ASP A 105 -32.81 10.03 18.29
N GLY A 106 -31.53 9.98 17.89
CA GLY A 106 -31.01 10.78 16.79
C GLY A 106 -29.65 10.31 16.28
N VAL A 107 -29.42 10.45 14.98
CA VAL A 107 -28.20 10.03 14.26
C VAL A 107 -27.69 11.16 13.39
N ALA A 108 -26.37 11.38 13.36
CA ALA A 108 -25.73 12.30 12.43
C ALA A 108 -24.35 11.81 11.98
N ILE A 109 -23.89 12.30 10.82
CA ILE A 109 -22.55 12.06 10.31
C ILE A 109 -21.56 13.09 10.90
N ASN A 110 -20.41 12.60 11.35
CA ASN A 110 -19.27 13.39 11.78
C ASN A 110 -18.23 13.46 10.65
N ALA A 111 -18.09 14.62 10.04
CA ALA A 111 -17.11 14.89 8.98
C ALA A 111 -15.75 15.32 9.56
N ALA A 112 -15.28 14.62 10.59
CA ALA A 112 -14.00 14.85 11.24
C ALA A 112 -13.33 13.52 11.63
N GLU A 113 -12.01 13.54 11.78
CA GLU A 113 -11.23 12.36 12.16
C GLU A 113 -11.45 11.96 13.63
N THR A 114 -11.76 12.93 14.50
CA THR A 114 -11.96 12.71 15.93
C THR A 114 -13.42 12.91 16.34
N ALA A 115 -13.79 12.41 17.52
CA ALA A 115 -15.11 12.68 18.08
C ALA A 115 -15.19 14.01 18.86
N ILE A 116 -14.09 14.78 18.95
CA ILE A 116 -14.00 15.96 19.82
C ILE A 116 -15.02 17.01 19.37
N GLU A 117 -15.10 17.26 18.07
CA GLU A 117 -15.97 18.26 17.47
C GLU A 117 -17.46 17.97 17.78
N VAL A 118 -17.86 16.70 17.71
CA VAL A 118 -19.24 16.30 18.05
C VAL A 118 -19.51 16.30 19.55
N ILE A 119 -18.50 16.03 20.39
CA ILE A 119 -18.62 16.13 21.84
C ILE A 119 -18.84 17.59 22.25
N GLU A 120 -18.05 18.52 21.69
CA GLU A 120 -18.15 19.95 21.96
C GLU A 120 -19.49 20.54 21.49
N ALA A 121 -19.94 20.13 20.30
CA ALA A 121 -21.23 20.57 19.75
C ALA A 121 -22.43 20.01 20.53
N LEU A 122 -22.45 18.69 20.76
CA LEU A 122 -23.59 18.02 21.36
C LEU A 122 -23.63 18.14 22.88
N ARG A 123 -22.51 18.45 23.55
CA ARG A 123 -22.38 18.57 25.02
C ARG A 123 -23.12 17.47 25.79
N PRO A 124 -22.76 16.19 25.60
CA PRO A 124 -23.45 15.07 26.22
C PRO A 124 -23.19 15.01 27.73
N HIS A 125 -24.15 14.52 28.52
CA HIS A 125 -23.93 14.24 29.94
C HIS A 125 -23.15 12.94 30.14
N VAL A 126 -23.31 11.99 29.20
CA VAL A 126 -22.59 10.72 29.22
C VAL A 126 -22.11 10.41 27.80
N TYR A 127 -20.81 10.18 27.64
CA TYR A 127 -20.22 9.66 26.42
C TYR A 127 -19.89 8.19 26.61
N VAL A 128 -20.45 7.31 25.79
CA VAL A 128 -20.40 5.87 26.00
C VAL A 128 -19.52 5.21 24.96
N LYS A 129 -18.57 4.38 25.41
CA LYS A 129 -17.66 3.59 24.57
C LYS A 129 -17.82 2.10 24.88
N GLY A 130 -17.53 1.28 23.87
CA GLY A 130 -17.50 -0.18 24.01
C GLY A 130 -16.35 -0.66 24.89
N SER A 131 -16.41 -1.92 25.31
CA SER A 131 -15.40 -2.57 26.16
C SER A 131 -14.02 -2.73 25.48
N ASP A 132 -13.98 -2.65 24.14
CA ASP A 132 -12.73 -2.69 23.34
C ASP A 132 -11.73 -1.58 23.72
N TYR A 133 -12.21 -0.50 24.35
CA TYR A 133 -11.41 0.67 24.73
C TYR A 133 -11.02 0.69 26.21
N ILE A 134 -11.32 -0.36 26.98
CA ILE A 134 -11.03 -0.45 28.41
C ILE A 134 -9.51 -0.57 28.67
N ARG A 135 -8.73 -1.06 27.71
CA ARG A 135 -7.27 -1.15 27.81
C ARG A 135 -6.61 0.08 27.20
N ALA A 136 -6.31 1.07 28.02
CA ALA A 136 -5.57 2.28 27.63
C ALA A 136 -4.15 2.02 27.07
N GLN A 137 -3.66 0.77 27.12
CA GLN A 137 -2.37 0.33 26.60
C GLN A 137 -2.42 -0.03 25.10
N ASP A 138 -3.61 -0.25 24.52
CA ASP A 138 -3.78 -0.67 23.11
C ASP A 138 -4.12 0.52 22.17
N ASP A 139 -4.31 1.74 22.70
CA ASP A 139 -4.54 2.96 21.92
C ASP A 139 -3.22 3.63 21.52
N ILE A 140 -2.69 3.21 20.37
CA ILE A 140 -1.48 3.77 19.74
C ILE A 140 -1.65 5.27 19.41
N THR A 141 -2.89 5.77 19.26
CA THR A 141 -3.18 7.15 18.81
C THR A 141 -3.35 8.15 19.95
N GLY A 142 -3.66 7.69 21.17
CA GLY A 142 -3.94 8.55 22.32
C GLY A 142 -5.28 9.31 22.24
N ASN A 143 -6.13 8.98 21.27
CA ASN A 143 -7.39 9.67 21.01
C ASN A 143 -8.40 9.51 22.15
N ILE A 144 -8.41 8.38 22.86
CA ILE A 144 -9.35 8.16 23.98
C ILE A 144 -9.14 9.20 25.09
N ARG A 145 -7.89 9.56 25.39
CA ARG A 145 -7.59 10.57 26.42
C ARG A 145 -8.07 11.95 26.00
N ARG A 146 -7.94 12.28 24.71
CA ARG A 146 -8.41 13.55 24.16
C ARG A 146 -9.93 13.64 24.18
N GLU A 147 -10.62 12.56 23.79
CA GLU A 147 -12.08 12.47 23.88
C GLU A 147 -12.56 12.56 25.34
N GLN A 148 -11.88 11.91 26.29
CA GLN A 148 -12.22 12.03 27.72
C GLN A 148 -12.11 13.47 28.20
N ALA A 149 -11.01 14.16 27.89
CA ALA A 149 -10.82 15.57 28.24
C ALA A 149 -11.90 16.47 27.61
N ALA A 150 -12.30 16.21 26.36
CA ALA A 150 -13.37 16.93 25.69
C ALA A 150 -14.74 16.71 26.36
N VAL A 151 -15.03 15.50 26.83
CA VAL A 151 -16.29 15.21 27.54
C VAL A 151 -16.32 15.90 28.90
N GLU A 152 -15.20 15.90 29.63
CA GLU A 152 -15.08 16.57 30.92
C GLU A 152 -15.19 18.09 30.79
N SER A 153 -14.61 18.69 29.73
CA SER A 153 -14.67 20.15 29.50
C SER A 153 -16.09 20.66 29.25
N VAL A 154 -16.98 19.82 28.71
CA VAL A 154 -18.40 20.16 28.51
C VAL A 154 -19.29 19.81 29.71
N GLY A 155 -18.71 19.26 30.79
CA GLY A 155 -19.41 18.87 32.02
C GLY A 155 -20.03 17.47 31.99
N GLY A 156 -19.65 16.64 31.02
CA GLY A 156 -20.09 15.25 30.89
C GLY A 156 -19.14 14.27 31.59
N ARG A 157 -19.44 12.98 31.46
CA ARG A 157 -18.55 11.88 31.90
C ARG A 157 -18.47 10.77 30.86
N ILE A 158 -17.33 10.08 30.79
CA ILE A 158 -17.19 8.89 29.96
C ILE A 158 -17.71 7.64 30.69
N HIS A 159 -18.29 6.69 29.97
CA HIS A 159 -18.72 5.39 30.50
C HIS A 159 -18.38 4.25 29.53
N PHE A 160 -17.90 3.13 30.06
CA PHE A 160 -17.57 1.94 29.27
C PHE A 160 -18.57 0.82 29.56
N THR A 161 -19.20 0.28 28.51
CA THR A 161 -20.14 -0.84 28.66
C THR A 161 -19.40 -2.17 28.84
N GLN A 162 -19.97 -3.12 29.59
CA GLN A 162 -19.41 -4.47 29.80
C GLN A 162 -20.01 -5.56 28.89
N GLU A 163 -20.84 -5.17 27.91
CA GLU A 163 -21.44 -6.09 26.93
C GLU A 163 -20.33 -6.77 26.09
N ALA A 164 -20.57 -8.02 25.70
CA ALA A 164 -19.64 -8.76 24.83
C ALA A 164 -19.47 -8.03 23.49
N THR A 165 -18.26 -7.56 23.21
CA THR A 165 -17.93 -6.94 21.93
C THR A 165 -17.59 -8.02 20.91
N PHE A 166 -18.43 -8.10 19.88
CA PHE A 166 -18.01 -8.63 18.60
C PHE A 166 -17.45 -7.45 17.82
N SER A 167 -16.25 -7.57 17.27
CA SER A 167 -15.76 -6.56 16.32
C SER A 167 -16.34 -6.87 14.95
N SER A 168 -16.95 -5.88 14.28
CA SER A 168 -17.33 -6.02 12.87
C SER A 168 -16.17 -6.49 12.01
N SER A 169 -14.92 -6.12 12.37
CA SER A 169 -13.73 -6.59 11.68
C SER A 169 -13.44 -8.06 11.93
N ASN A 170 -13.64 -8.58 13.14
CA ASN A 170 -13.48 -10.02 13.39
C ASN A 170 -14.58 -10.81 12.69
N LEU A 171 -15.85 -10.39 12.76
CA LEU A 171 -16.94 -11.08 12.06
C LEU A 171 -16.75 -11.06 10.53
N LEU A 172 -16.25 -9.95 9.97
CA LEU A 172 -15.94 -9.88 8.55
C LEU A 172 -14.71 -10.71 8.17
N ASN A 173 -13.68 -10.78 9.03
CA ASN A 173 -12.49 -11.60 8.79
C ASN A 173 -12.74 -13.10 8.99
N GLU A 174 -13.55 -13.49 9.98
CA GLU A 174 -13.87 -14.88 10.32
C GLU A 174 -14.94 -15.47 9.39
N HIS A 175 -15.89 -14.66 8.92
CA HIS A 175 -17.06 -15.17 8.18
C HIS A 175 -17.30 -14.56 6.79
N PHE A 176 -16.65 -13.44 6.44
CA PHE A 176 -16.85 -12.75 5.16
C PHE A 176 -15.55 -12.44 4.41
N SER A 177 -14.40 -13.00 4.80
CA SER A 177 -13.14 -12.66 4.18
C SER A 177 -13.19 -12.98 2.68
N ALA A 178 -13.00 -11.96 1.84
CA ALA A 178 -12.74 -12.08 0.41
C ALA A 178 -11.37 -12.75 0.09
N LEU A 179 -10.78 -13.44 1.08
CA LEU A 179 -9.54 -14.17 0.97
C LEU A 179 -9.86 -15.64 0.69
N ASP A 180 -9.34 -16.13 -0.43
CA ASP A 180 -9.49 -17.54 -0.84
C ASP A 180 -9.04 -18.49 0.28
N ASP A 181 -9.65 -19.68 0.35
CA ASP A 181 -9.34 -20.71 1.35
C ASP A 181 -7.83 -20.99 1.46
N GLY A 182 -7.15 -21.03 0.32
CA GLY A 182 -5.69 -21.22 0.28
C GLY A 182 -4.87 -20.10 0.94
N VAL A 183 -5.37 -18.85 0.94
CA VAL A 183 -4.72 -17.74 1.67
C VAL A 183 -4.91 -17.92 3.17
N ARG A 184 -6.11 -18.33 3.61
CA ARG A 184 -6.40 -18.56 5.03
C ARG A 184 -5.57 -19.70 5.61
N ASP A 185 -5.45 -20.81 4.88
CA ASP A 185 -4.62 -21.95 5.26
C ASP A 185 -3.14 -21.56 5.36
N PHE A 186 -2.64 -20.78 4.39
CA PHE A 186 -1.28 -20.25 4.42
C PHE A 186 -1.05 -19.38 5.68
N LEU A 187 -1.94 -18.42 5.94
CA LEU A 187 -1.81 -17.50 7.08
C LEU A 187 -1.90 -18.24 8.43
N HIS A 188 -2.76 -19.26 8.54
CA HIS A 188 -2.81 -20.11 9.72
C HIS A 188 -1.48 -20.86 9.93
N GLY A 189 -0.94 -21.49 8.88
CA GLY A 189 0.35 -22.17 8.96
C GLY A 189 1.53 -21.22 9.24
N PHE A 190 1.50 -19.99 8.70
CA PHE A 190 2.52 -18.98 8.94
C PHE A 190 2.54 -18.53 10.40
N ARG A 191 1.36 -18.30 11.01
CA ARG A 191 1.22 -17.90 12.43
C ARG A 191 1.72 -18.94 13.42
N GLN A 192 1.64 -20.22 13.06
CA GLN A 192 2.18 -21.29 13.90
C GLN A 192 3.71 -21.31 13.92
N ARG A 193 4.36 -20.77 12.87
CA ARG A 193 5.82 -20.74 12.73
C ARG A 193 6.43 -19.42 13.21
N HIS A 194 5.68 -18.31 13.13
CA HIS A 194 6.19 -16.98 13.43
C HIS A 194 5.30 -16.23 14.41
N ASP A 195 5.93 -15.73 15.47
CA ASP A 195 5.31 -14.83 16.43
C ASP A 195 5.27 -13.38 15.90
N THR A 196 4.23 -12.63 16.28
CA THR A 196 3.99 -11.26 15.81
C THR A 196 5.00 -10.26 16.38
N GLU A 197 5.48 -10.44 17.61
CA GLU A 197 6.52 -9.58 18.19
C GLU A 197 7.85 -9.75 17.43
N ASN A 198 8.22 -11.00 17.10
CA ASN A 198 9.41 -11.29 16.30
C ASN A 198 9.33 -10.65 14.90
N LEU A 199 8.17 -10.70 14.25
CA LEU A 199 7.97 -10.05 12.94
C LEU A 199 8.14 -8.53 13.03
N LYS A 200 7.69 -7.90 14.13
CA LYS A 200 7.92 -6.48 14.36
C LYS A 200 9.41 -6.17 14.58
N LEU A 201 10.11 -6.99 15.37
CA LEU A 201 11.56 -6.86 15.57
C LEU A 201 12.33 -6.97 14.26
N CYS A 202 11.91 -7.84 13.33
CA CYS A 202 12.47 -7.92 11.99
C CYS A 202 12.34 -6.58 11.24
N LEU A 203 11.18 -5.93 11.28
CA LEU A 203 10.99 -4.61 10.64
C LEU A 203 11.85 -3.53 11.30
N ASP A 204 11.92 -3.50 12.63
CA ASP A 204 12.67 -2.49 13.37
C ASP A 204 14.18 -2.56 13.06
N ARG A 205 14.71 -3.76 12.77
CA ARG A 205 16.12 -3.96 12.36
C ARG A 205 16.46 -3.30 11.03
N LEU A 206 15.50 -3.14 10.12
CA LEU A 206 15.73 -2.54 8.80
C LEU A 206 16.16 -1.07 8.90
N ALA A 207 15.72 -0.37 9.96
CA ALA A 207 16.00 1.05 10.16
C ALA A 207 17.49 1.38 10.28
N ALA A 208 18.33 0.41 10.63
CA ALA A 208 19.77 0.60 10.81
C ALA A 208 20.57 0.55 9.49
N LEU A 209 19.97 0.09 8.39
CA LEU A 209 20.69 -0.14 7.13
C LEU A 209 21.03 1.16 6.38
N ASP A 210 22.24 1.21 5.82
CA ASP A 210 22.66 2.19 4.80
C ASP A 210 22.56 1.55 3.42
N VAL A 211 21.63 2.06 2.59
CA VAL A 211 21.21 1.39 1.35
C VAL A 211 21.50 2.26 0.14
N LEU A 212 22.13 1.66 -0.87
CA LEU A 212 22.25 2.26 -2.20
C LEU A 212 21.16 1.70 -3.11
N VAL A 213 20.35 2.58 -3.69
CA VAL A 213 19.48 2.25 -4.82
C VAL A 213 20.11 2.82 -6.09
N LEU A 214 20.42 1.96 -7.05
CA LEU A 214 21.02 2.35 -8.34
C LEU A 214 20.13 1.88 -9.47
N GLY A 215 19.62 2.80 -10.30
CA GLY A 215 18.80 2.38 -11.43
C GLY A 215 18.34 3.51 -12.36
N ASP A 216 17.53 3.12 -13.34
CA ASP A 216 16.97 4.06 -14.30
C ASP A 216 15.99 5.03 -13.62
N ILE A 217 16.16 6.32 -13.88
CA ILE A 217 15.21 7.36 -13.48
C ILE A 217 14.10 7.44 -14.52
N ILE A 218 12.84 7.29 -14.09
CA ILE A 218 11.68 7.23 -14.98
C ILE A 218 10.61 8.18 -14.47
N ILE A 219 10.08 9.01 -15.36
CA ILE A 219 8.89 9.82 -15.11
C ILE A 219 7.70 9.13 -15.75
N ASP A 220 6.74 8.69 -14.96
CA ASP A 220 5.53 8.06 -15.46
C ASP A 220 4.43 9.13 -15.62
N GLU A 221 3.92 9.32 -16.82
CA GLU A 221 2.82 10.27 -17.08
C GLU A 221 1.55 9.52 -17.46
N TYR A 222 0.43 9.87 -16.83
CA TYR A 222 -0.89 9.32 -17.13
C TYR A 222 -1.74 10.44 -17.72
N HIS A 223 -2.17 10.28 -18.97
CA HIS A 223 -3.06 11.21 -19.67
C HIS A 223 -4.44 10.57 -19.74
N TYR A 224 -5.40 11.11 -19.01
CA TYR A 224 -6.78 10.65 -18.99
C TYR A 224 -7.53 11.21 -20.19
N THR A 225 -8.15 10.31 -20.95
CA THR A 225 -8.79 10.63 -22.21
C THR A 225 -10.14 9.95 -22.33
N ARG A 226 -11.05 10.59 -23.08
CA ARG A 226 -12.36 10.02 -23.42
C ARG A 226 -12.37 9.58 -24.88
N PRO A 227 -12.59 8.29 -25.19
CA PRO A 227 -12.71 7.82 -26.56
C PRO A 227 -13.86 8.53 -27.31
N LEU A 228 -13.59 9.04 -28.51
CA LEU A 228 -14.59 9.63 -29.42
C LEU A 228 -15.03 8.64 -30.52
N GLY A 229 -14.32 7.53 -30.66
CA GLY A 229 -14.56 6.51 -31.68
C GLY A 229 -13.58 6.58 -32.85
N GLN A 230 -13.89 5.82 -33.91
CA GLN A 230 -13.03 5.73 -35.08
C GLN A 230 -13.18 6.97 -35.96
N THR A 231 -12.06 7.48 -36.48
CA THR A 231 -12.08 8.60 -37.43
C THR A 231 -12.51 8.15 -38.84
N GLY A 232 -13.12 9.05 -39.61
CA GLY A 232 -13.38 8.82 -41.04
C GLY A 232 -12.13 8.77 -41.94
N LYS A 233 -10.91 8.91 -41.38
CA LYS A 233 -9.63 8.98 -42.10
C LYS A 233 -8.75 7.74 -41.88
N GLY A 234 -9.30 6.64 -41.36
CA GLY A 234 -8.61 5.36 -41.20
C GLY A 234 -9.00 4.63 -39.92
N ASN A 235 -8.30 3.53 -39.61
CA ASN A 235 -8.50 2.75 -38.38
C ASN A 235 -7.75 3.37 -37.19
N VAL A 236 -8.00 4.66 -36.94
CA VAL A 236 -7.41 5.41 -35.81
C VAL A 236 -8.49 5.74 -34.81
N LEU A 237 -8.22 5.45 -33.54
CA LEU A 237 -9.06 5.85 -32.42
C LEU A 237 -8.83 7.33 -32.11
N ALA A 238 -9.86 8.17 -32.29
CA ALA A 238 -9.84 9.53 -31.79
C ALA A 238 -10.19 9.55 -30.30
N VAL A 239 -9.45 10.34 -29.54
CA VAL A 239 -9.66 10.54 -28.11
C VAL A 239 -9.66 12.03 -27.78
N GLN A 240 -10.47 12.44 -26.81
CA GLN A 240 -10.45 13.78 -26.25
C GLN A 240 -9.59 13.79 -24.98
N TYR A 241 -8.62 14.69 -24.90
CA TYR A 241 -7.83 14.90 -23.68
C TYR A 241 -8.68 15.49 -22.55
N GLY A 242 -8.53 14.95 -21.34
CA GLY A 242 -9.16 15.46 -20.12
C GLY A 242 -8.13 16.08 -19.17
N SER A 243 -7.36 15.23 -18.50
CA SER A 243 -6.39 15.63 -17.48
C SER A 243 -5.11 14.81 -17.56
N GLN A 244 -4.11 15.19 -16.77
CA GLN A 244 -2.86 14.44 -16.65
C GLN A 244 -2.38 14.36 -15.20
N GLU A 245 -1.66 13.29 -14.89
CA GLU A 245 -0.93 13.09 -13.64
C GLU A 245 0.49 12.63 -13.94
N ARG A 246 1.44 12.98 -13.06
CA ARG A 246 2.84 12.57 -13.13
C ARG A 246 3.23 11.83 -11.87
N PHE A 247 4.01 10.77 -12.03
CA PHE A 247 4.50 9.95 -10.94
C PHE A 247 6.01 9.75 -11.05
N ALA A 248 6.67 9.70 -9.90
CA ALA A 248 8.08 9.38 -9.81
C ALA A 248 8.25 7.85 -9.87
N GLY A 249 8.75 7.36 -11.00
CA GLY A 249 8.88 5.94 -11.31
C GLY A 249 10.32 5.45 -11.29
N GLY A 250 10.51 4.20 -11.72
CA GLY A 250 11.82 3.58 -11.80
C GLY A 250 12.52 3.48 -10.45
N ALA A 251 13.82 3.79 -10.43
CA ALA A 251 14.62 3.75 -9.21
C ALA A 251 14.14 4.75 -8.13
N ILE A 252 13.39 5.79 -8.49
CA ILE A 252 12.84 6.75 -7.51
C ILE A 252 11.79 6.07 -6.63
N ALA A 253 10.89 5.30 -7.23
CA ALA A 253 9.85 4.56 -6.50
C ALA A 253 10.47 3.54 -5.54
N VAL A 254 11.46 2.79 -6.01
CA VAL A 254 12.23 1.83 -5.18
C VAL A 254 12.93 2.55 -4.03
N ALA A 255 13.62 3.66 -4.28
CA ALA A 255 14.27 4.43 -3.21
C ALA A 255 13.26 4.91 -2.14
N ASN A 256 12.08 5.37 -2.56
CA ASN A 256 11.02 5.77 -1.63
C ASN A 256 10.41 4.62 -0.83
N HIS A 257 10.24 3.44 -1.44
CA HIS A 257 9.83 2.24 -0.72
C HIS A 257 10.87 1.84 0.33
N VAL A 258 12.14 1.78 -0.06
CA VAL A 258 13.26 1.46 0.83
C VAL A 258 13.35 2.45 1.98
N ALA A 259 13.21 3.75 1.69
CA ALA A 259 13.28 4.83 2.66
C ALA A 259 12.16 4.83 3.71
N GLY A 260 11.11 4.03 3.52
CA GLY A 260 10.15 3.76 4.60
C GLY A 260 10.68 2.87 5.70
N PHE A 261 11.61 1.98 5.38
CA PHE A 261 12.08 0.99 6.32
C PHE A 261 13.53 1.22 6.73
N ALA A 262 14.36 1.83 5.87
CA ALA A 262 15.75 2.18 6.17
C ALA A 262 15.92 3.69 6.42
N ARG A 263 16.73 4.06 7.41
CA ARG A 263 16.95 5.49 7.76
C ARG A 263 17.88 6.21 6.81
N LYS A 264 18.72 5.51 6.06
CA LYS A 264 19.70 6.14 5.17
C LYS A 264 19.67 5.47 3.80
N VAL A 265 19.23 6.23 2.80
CA VAL A 265 19.12 5.76 1.43
C VAL A 265 19.88 6.72 0.52
N THR A 266 20.77 6.20 -0.32
CA THR A 266 21.36 6.95 -1.43
C THR A 266 20.72 6.49 -2.72
N LEU A 267 20.16 7.41 -3.51
CA LEU A 267 19.65 7.12 -4.86
C LEU A 267 20.68 7.57 -5.89
N LEU A 268 21.27 6.64 -6.63
CA LEU A 268 22.15 6.92 -7.76
C LEU A 268 21.40 6.69 -9.07
N GLY A 269 21.35 7.71 -9.93
CA GLY A 269 20.65 7.64 -11.20
C GLY A 269 21.21 8.60 -12.26
N GLY A 270 20.86 8.35 -13.51
CA GLY A 270 21.21 9.22 -14.64
C GLY A 270 20.08 10.16 -15.00
N LEU A 271 20.40 11.41 -15.35
CA LEU A 271 19.45 12.40 -15.86
C LEU A 271 19.89 12.92 -17.24
N GLY A 272 18.94 13.32 -18.06
CA GLY A 272 19.21 14.02 -19.31
C GLY A 272 19.13 15.54 -19.13
N GLY A 273 20.13 16.29 -19.58
CA GLY A 273 20.19 17.75 -19.38
C GLY A 273 19.18 18.54 -20.22
N GLN A 274 18.71 18.01 -21.36
CA GLN A 274 17.70 18.71 -22.18
C GLN A 274 16.30 18.71 -21.54
N ALA A 275 16.02 17.73 -20.68
CA ALA A 275 14.82 17.65 -19.86
C ALA A 275 15.13 16.80 -18.61
N SER A 276 15.68 17.42 -17.56
CA SER A 276 16.17 16.68 -16.38
C SER A 276 15.05 16.23 -15.45
N HIS A 277 13.96 17.01 -15.37
CA HIS A 277 12.89 16.83 -14.39
C HIS A 277 13.39 16.80 -12.93
N GLU A 278 14.59 17.32 -12.65
CA GLU A 278 15.25 17.16 -11.36
C GLU A 278 14.45 17.76 -10.20
N ASP A 279 13.85 18.94 -10.39
CA ASP A 279 13.01 19.58 -9.37
C ASP A 279 11.80 18.71 -9.00
N PHE A 280 11.14 18.13 -10.01
CA PHE A 280 10.03 17.20 -9.78
C PHE A 280 10.51 15.97 -9.01
N ILE A 281 11.65 15.40 -9.39
CA ILE A 281 12.20 14.21 -8.72
C ILE A 281 12.49 14.52 -7.26
N ARG A 282 13.21 15.62 -6.97
CA ARG A 282 13.57 16.03 -5.60
C ARG A 282 12.35 16.29 -4.72
N GLN A 283 11.29 16.86 -5.27
CA GLN A 283 10.03 17.09 -4.54
C GLN A 283 9.29 15.81 -4.17
N HIS A 284 9.54 14.71 -4.90
CA HIS A 284 8.87 13.42 -4.67
C HIS A 284 9.75 12.41 -3.92
N LEU A 285 10.98 12.78 -3.55
CA LEU A 285 11.84 11.96 -2.69
C LEU A 285 11.46 12.16 -1.22
N ARG A 286 11.52 11.07 -0.43
CA ARG A 286 11.46 11.17 1.03
C ARG A 286 12.71 11.88 1.56
N ASP A 287 12.56 12.57 2.69
CA ASP A 287 13.61 13.41 3.30
C ASP A 287 14.93 12.67 3.59
N ASN A 288 14.85 11.37 3.84
CA ASN A 288 15.98 10.50 4.13
C ASN A 288 16.61 9.84 2.89
N VAL A 289 16.16 10.21 1.68
CA VAL A 289 16.81 9.80 0.42
C VAL A 289 17.76 10.89 -0.05
N GLN A 290 19.05 10.54 -0.14
CA GLN A 290 20.09 11.40 -0.70
C GLN A 290 20.27 11.09 -2.19
N PRO A 291 19.83 11.96 -3.11
CA PRO A 291 20.04 11.75 -4.54
C PRO A 291 21.49 12.09 -4.95
N ARG A 292 22.05 11.26 -5.82
CA ARG A 292 23.32 11.42 -6.51
C ARG A 292 23.09 11.21 -8.01
N PHE A 293 22.81 12.31 -8.71
CA PHE A 293 22.54 12.26 -10.15
C PHE A 293 23.81 12.55 -10.97
N PHE A 294 23.94 11.82 -12.07
CA PHE A 294 24.92 12.08 -13.12
C PHE A 294 24.16 12.49 -14.37
N THR A 295 24.52 13.64 -14.94
CA THR A 295 23.73 14.26 -16.02
C THR A 295 24.46 14.15 -17.34
N ASN A 296 23.74 13.73 -18.39
CA ASN A 296 24.19 13.81 -19.77
C ASN A 296 23.46 14.97 -20.46
N ASP A 297 24.19 16.06 -20.76
CA ASP A 297 23.62 17.29 -21.31
C ASP A 297 22.99 17.14 -22.71
N SER A 298 23.34 16.09 -23.46
CA SER A 298 22.77 15.82 -24.78
C SER A 298 21.55 14.90 -24.77
N ALA A 299 21.17 14.35 -23.61
CA ALA A 299 20.10 13.37 -23.49
C ALA A 299 18.84 13.95 -22.82
N HIS A 300 17.73 13.21 -22.93
CA HIS A 300 16.50 13.46 -22.19
C HIS A 300 16.31 12.44 -21.07
N THR A 301 15.78 12.87 -19.92
CA THR A 301 15.35 11.92 -18.88
C THR A 301 14.13 11.14 -19.39
N LEU A 302 14.10 9.84 -19.14
CA LEU A 302 13.07 8.97 -19.69
C LEU A 302 11.68 9.32 -19.13
N VAL A 303 10.74 9.61 -20.03
CA VAL A 303 9.33 9.81 -19.69
C VAL A 303 8.48 8.74 -20.39
N LYS A 304 7.73 7.96 -19.61
CA LYS A 304 6.78 6.97 -20.11
C LYS A 304 5.36 7.51 -19.98
N ARG A 305 4.83 8.02 -21.09
CA ARG A 305 3.48 8.61 -21.15
C ARG A 305 2.45 7.59 -21.58
N ARG A 306 1.41 7.38 -20.77
CA ARG A 306 0.34 6.41 -20.97
C ARG A 306 -0.99 7.13 -21.16
N TYR A 307 -1.72 6.78 -22.20
CA TYR A 307 -3.05 7.32 -22.46
C TYR A 307 -4.10 6.36 -21.95
N ILE A 308 -4.94 6.84 -21.03
CA ILE A 308 -5.93 6.05 -20.30
C ILE A 308 -7.34 6.42 -20.80
N GLY A 309 -8.18 5.41 -21.05
CA GLY A 309 -9.59 5.58 -21.39
C GLY A 309 -10.46 5.90 -20.17
N ASP A 310 -11.74 6.17 -20.42
CA ASP A 310 -12.77 6.39 -19.40
C ASP A 310 -13.13 5.12 -18.61
N ASP A 311 -12.90 3.94 -19.19
CA ASP A 311 -13.00 2.62 -18.56
C ASP A 311 -11.76 2.23 -17.74
N ALA A 312 -10.83 3.16 -17.53
CA ALA A 312 -9.50 2.94 -16.94
C ALA A 312 -8.58 1.98 -17.75
N GLY A 313 -8.95 1.64 -18.99
CA GLY A 313 -8.12 0.87 -19.90
C GLY A 313 -6.93 1.67 -20.42
N LYS A 314 -5.74 1.04 -20.52
CA LYS A 314 -4.55 1.64 -21.16
C LYS A 314 -4.70 1.50 -22.68
N LEU A 315 -4.78 2.63 -23.40
CA LEU A 315 -4.95 2.67 -24.86
C LEU A 315 -3.63 2.41 -25.58
N PHE A 316 -2.62 3.25 -25.28
CA PHE A 316 -1.26 3.14 -25.79
C PHE A 316 -0.30 3.95 -24.91
N GLU A 317 1.00 3.75 -25.11
CA GLU A 317 2.04 4.51 -24.42
C GLU A 317 3.10 5.02 -25.39
N VAL A 318 3.74 6.13 -25.04
CA VAL A 318 4.81 6.80 -25.79
C VAL A 318 5.99 7.00 -24.87
N TYR A 319 7.18 6.67 -25.37
CA TYR A 319 8.44 6.86 -24.67
C TYR A 319 9.06 8.15 -25.21
N PHE A 320 9.34 9.11 -24.33
CA PHE A 320 10.12 10.29 -24.66
C PHE A 320 11.51 10.14 -24.05
N GLY A 321 12.54 10.44 -24.85
CA GLY A 321 13.92 10.08 -24.55
C GLY A 321 14.23 8.63 -24.92
N GLY A 322 15.18 8.01 -24.22
CA GLY A 322 15.68 6.66 -24.51
C GLY A 322 17.00 6.65 -25.28
N GLU A 323 17.63 7.81 -25.46
CA GLU A 323 19.05 7.90 -25.79
C GLU A 323 19.90 7.41 -24.61
N SER A 324 21.15 7.00 -24.88
CA SER A 324 22.05 6.55 -23.80
C SER A 324 22.30 7.70 -22.81
N LEU A 325 21.75 7.56 -21.60
CA LEU A 325 22.02 8.47 -20.47
C LEU A 325 23.49 8.44 -20.05
N THR A 326 24.23 7.42 -20.49
CA THR A 326 25.62 7.22 -20.13
C THR A 326 26.54 7.41 -21.34
N SER A 327 27.59 8.21 -21.15
CA SER A 327 28.77 8.33 -22.02
C SER A 327 29.99 7.64 -21.35
N PRO A 328 31.10 7.37 -22.07
CA PRO A 328 32.30 6.80 -21.45
C PRO A 328 32.86 7.63 -20.28
N GLU A 329 32.72 8.95 -20.34
CA GLU A 329 33.14 9.88 -19.28
C GLU A 329 32.24 9.74 -18.05
N ILE A 330 30.92 9.79 -18.25
CA ILE A 330 29.94 9.61 -17.18
C ILE A 330 30.05 8.22 -16.54
N GLU A 331 30.27 7.18 -17.35
CA GLU A 331 30.54 5.83 -16.84
C GLU A 331 31.80 5.80 -15.97
N GLY A 332 32.87 6.44 -16.42
CA GLY A 332 34.11 6.57 -15.66
C GLY A 332 33.89 7.21 -14.29
N ASP A 333 33.15 8.32 -14.24
CA ASP A 333 32.83 9.04 -13.01
C ASP A 333 31.96 8.21 -12.06
N ILE A 334 30.94 7.52 -12.59
CA ILE A 334 30.09 6.63 -11.80
C ILE A 334 30.91 5.48 -11.23
N ARG A 335 31.73 4.81 -12.04
CA ARG A 335 32.57 3.70 -11.58
C ARG A 335 33.58 4.14 -10.53
N HIS A 336 34.18 5.31 -10.71
CA HIS A 336 35.07 5.90 -9.72
C HIS A 336 34.34 6.14 -8.39
N TRP A 337 33.14 6.72 -8.44
CA TRP A 337 32.32 6.95 -7.26
C TRP A 337 31.92 5.63 -6.59
N LEU A 338 31.48 4.63 -7.35
CA LEU A 338 31.14 3.30 -6.84
C LEU A 338 32.33 2.66 -6.12
N GLY A 339 33.52 2.69 -6.72
CA GLY A 339 34.74 2.14 -6.12
C GLY A 339 35.13 2.78 -4.78
N GLN A 340 34.72 4.02 -4.54
CA GLN A 340 35.00 4.73 -3.27
C GLN A 340 33.93 4.50 -2.19
N HIS A 341 32.71 4.11 -2.57
CA HIS A 341 31.56 4.16 -1.66
C HIS A 341 30.84 2.82 -1.47
N LEU A 342 31.00 1.85 -2.37
CA LEU A 342 30.23 0.59 -2.34
C LEU A 342 30.37 -0.17 -1.02
N GLU A 343 31.58 -0.23 -0.46
CA GLU A 343 31.84 -0.94 0.79
C GLU A 343 31.12 -0.35 2.01
N ARG A 344 30.62 0.90 1.93
CA ARG A 344 29.86 1.53 3.01
C ARG A 344 28.45 0.96 3.12
N PHE A 345 27.84 0.60 2.01
CA PHE A 345 26.43 0.24 1.96
C PHE A 345 26.23 -1.20 2.43
N ASP A 346 25.26 -1.39 3.33
CA ASP A 346 24.86 -2.72 3.80
C ASP A 346 24.11 -3.49 2.71
N ALA A 347 23.43 -2.77 1.81
CA ALA A 347 22.74 -3.34 0.67
C ALA A 347 22.81 -2.42 -0.55
N VAL A 348 22.92 -3.03 -1.73
CA VAL A 348 22.74 -2.38 -3.03
C VAL A 348 21.55 -2.99 -3.73
N ILE A 349 20.53 -2.18 -4.02
CA ILE A 349 19.30 -2.59 -4.70
C ILE A 349 19.28 -1.98 -6.10
N VAL A 350 19.17 -2.83 -7.11
CA VAL A 350 19.31 -2.46 -8.53
C VAL A 350 18.04 -2.83 -9.29
N PRO A 351 17.04 -1.91 -9.36
CA PRO A 351 15.93 -2.04 -10.29
C PRO A 351 16.39 -1.62 -11.68
N ASP A 352 16.82 -2.60 -12.48
CA ASP A 352 17.41 -2.42 -13.79
C ASP A 352 16.34 -2.57 -14.88
N PHE A 353 15.81 -1.45 -15.35
CA PHE A 353 14.76 -1.44 -16.36
C PHE A 353 15.31 -1.49 -17.79
N GLY A 354 16.64 -1.58 -17.96
CA GLY A 354 17.29 -1.73 -19.26
C GLY A 354 16.99 -0.58 -20.22
N ASN A 355 16.96 0.67 -19.74
CA ASN A 355 16.78 1.86 -20.58
C ASN A 355 18.11 2.58 -20.90
N GLY A 356 19.25 1.92 -20.67
CA GLY A 356 20.56 2.39 -21.11
C GLY A 356 21.39 3.15 -20.08
N PHE A 357 20.90 3.38 -18.86
CA PHE A 357 21.73 3.98 -17.80
C PHE A 357 22.80 3.00 -17.28
N ILE A 358 22.38 1.79 -16.90
CA ILE A 358 23.26 0.80 -16.27
C ILE A 358 24.11 0.07 -17.33
N THR A 359 25.38 0.47 -17.44
CA THR A 359 26.35 -0.16 -18.37
C THR A 359 26.93 -1.47 -17.81
N GLN A 360 27.62 -2.22 -18.66
CA GLN A 360 28.31 -3.44 -18.23
C GLN A 360 29.44 -3.15 -17.23
N GLY A 361 30.20 -2.06 -17.41
CA GLY A 361 31.26 -1.69 -16.46
C GLY A 361 30.73 -1.31 -15.07
N MET A 362 29.52 -0.74 -14.99
CA MET A 362 28.83 -0.55 -13.71
C MET A 362 28.43 -1.89 -13.09
N VAL A 363 27.84 -2.80 -13.87
CA VAL A 363 27.48 -4.16 -13.40
C VAL A 363 28.69 -4.89 -12.81
N GLU A 364 29.85 -4.82 -13.47
CA GLU A 364 31.10 -5.40 -12.97
C GLU A 364 31.54 -4.76 -11.65
N SER A 365 31.42 -3.43 -11.54
CA SER A 365 31.79 -2.69 -10.32
C SER A 365 30.87 -3.07 -9.15
N LEU A 366 29.56 -3.20 -9.40
CA LEU A 366 28.57 -3.64 -8.42
C LEU A 366 28.83 -5.08 -7.97
N ALA A 367 29.03 -5.99 -8.93
CA ALA A 367 29.31 -7.39 -8.64
C ALA A 367 30.61 -7.59 -7.85
N GLY A 368 31.62 -6.75 -8.07
CA GLY A 368 32.90 -6.83 -7.37
C GLY A 368 32.93 -6.16 -5.99
N GLY A 369 32.08 -5.16 -5.74
CA GLY A 369 32.19 -4.31 -4.53
C GLY A 369 30.99 -4.29 -3.59
N ALA A 370 29.80 -4.75 -4.02
CA ALA A 370 28.62 -4.74 -3.16
C ALA A 370 28.68 -5.84 -2.09
N ARG A 371 28.42 -5.48 -0.82
CA ARG A 371 28.31 -6.45 0.29
C ARG A 371 27.11 -7.40 0.13
N PHE A 372 26.00 -6.83 -0.34
CA PHE A 372 24.78 -7.56 -0.68
C PHE A 372 24.17 -6.91 -1.92
N LEU A 373 23.96 -7.69 -2.97
CA LEU A 373 23.44 -7.21 -4.25
C LEU A 373 22.06 -7.80 -4.56
N ALA A 374 21.03 -6.97 -4.48
CA ALA A 374 19.66 -7.30 -4.86
C ALA A 374 19.35 -6.74 -6.26
N VAL A 375 18.95 -7.58 -7.20
CA VAL A 375 18.75 -7.18 -8.60
C VAL A 375 17.39 -7.61 -9.11
N ASN A 376 16.76 -6.72 -9.88
CA ASN A 376 15.60 -7.02 -10.71
C ASN A 376 15.86 -6.46 -12.10
N THR A 377 15.97 -7.34 -13.11
CA THR A 377 16.04 -6.92 -14.52
C THR A 377 14.65 -6.99 -15.13
N GLN A 378 14.06 -5.83 -15.46
CA GLN A 378 12.72 -5.78 -16.00
C GLN A 378 12.69 -5.79 -17.52
N VAL A 379 11.86 -6.67 -18.07
CA VAL A 379 11.61 -6.70 -19.50
C VAL A 379 10.44 -5.79 -19.84
N ASN A 380 10.68 -4.80 -20.69
CA ASN A 380 9.67 -3.88 -21.18
C ASN A 380 9.64 -3.86 -22.72
N SER A 381 8.68 -3.11 -23.28
CA SER A 381 8.43 -3.10 -24.72
C SER A 381 9.65 -2.67 -25.54
N GLY A 382 10.51 -1.80 -24.99
CA GLY A 382 11.69 -1.27 -25.67
C GLY A 382 12.92 -2.19 -25.67
N ASN A 383 13.00 -3.15 -24.74
CA ASN A 383 14.20 -3.97 -24.56
C ASN A 383 13.94 -5.49 -24.58
N ARG A 384 12.72 -5.89 -24.98
CA ARG A 384 12.26 -7.28 -24.96
C ARG A 384 13.19 -8.19 -25.75
N GLY A 385 13.73 -9.20 -25.06
CA GLY A 385 14.63 -10.20 -25.63
C GLY A 385 16.12 -9.90 -25.46
N TYR A 386 16.50 -8.71 -25.00
CA TYR A 386 17.90 -8.29 -24.87
C TYR A 386 18.32 -7.98 -23.43
N HIS A 387 17.36 -7.65 -22.57
CA HIS A 387 17.63 -7.31 -21.16
C HIS A 387 17.22 -8.44 -20.21
N VAL A 388 18.20 -9.22 -19.76
CA VAL A 388 17.99 -10.39 -18.89
C VAL A 388 18.98 -10.43 -17.74
N ILE A 389 18.57 -11.04 -16.62
CA ILE A 389 19.36 -11.11 -15.37
C ILE A 389 20.75 -11.72 -15.56
N THR A 390 20.95 -12.59 -16.54
CA THR A 390 22.24 -13.26 -16.82
C THR A 390 23.34 -12.31 -17.30
N ARG A 391 23.04 -11.02 -17.53
CA ARG A 391 24.06 -9.98 -17.71
C ARG A 391 24.87 -9.70 -16.43
N TYR A 392 24.28 -9.98 -15.27
CA TYR A 392 24.95 -9.87 -13.98
C TYR A 392 25.76 -11.14 -13.73
N PRO A 393 27.07 -11.05 -13.42
CA PRO A 393 27.88 -12.23 -13.13
C PRO A 393 27.55 -12.83 -11.75
N ARG A 394 26.98 -12.01 -10.84
CA ARG A 394 26.41 -12.45 -9.57
C ARG A 394 25.31 -11.52 -9.07
N ALA A 395 24.48 -12.05 -8.19
CA ALA A 395 23.59 -11.30 -7.29
C ALA A 395 23.35 -12.16 -6.04
N ASP A 396 23.09 -11.56 -4.89
CA ASP A 396 22.73 -12.28 -3.66
C ASP A 396 21.23 -12.58 -3.59
N PHE A 397 20.43 -11.63 -4.08
CA PHE A 397 18.99 -11.76 -4.25
C PHE A 397 18.57 -11.33 -5.66
N VAL A 398 17.74 -12.15 -6.29
CA VAL A 398 17.14 -11.86 -7.59
C VAL A 398 15.63 -11.86 -7.46
N SER A 399 14.97 -10.79 -7.91
CA SER A 399 13.50 -10.75 -8.04
C SER A 399 13.15 -10.64 -9.51
N LEU A 400 12.32 -11.55 -10.03
CA LEU A 400 11.86 -11.52 -11.43
C LEU A 400 10.37 -11.85 -11.47
N ASN A 401 9.66 -11.40 -12.49
CA ASN A 401 8.39 -12.02 -12.85
C ASN A 401 8.61 -13.30 -13.66
N GLU A 402 7.58 -14.14 -13.76
CA GLU A 402 7.71 -15.41 -14.49
C GLU A 402 8.12 -15.23 -15.97
N PRO A 403 7.55 -14.29 -16.75
CA PRO A 403 8.03 -14.02 -18.11
C PRO A 403 9.52 -13.67 -18.20
N GLU A 404 10.03 -12.84 -17.29
CA GLU A 404 11.45 -12.46 -17.20
C GLU A 404 12.34 -13.66 -16.88
N LEU A 405 11.95 -14.47 -15.90
CA LEU A 405 12.68 -15.69 -15.55
C LEU A 405 12.75 -16.66 -16.73
N ARG A 406 11.63 -16.89 -17.41
CA ARG A 406 11.57 -17.80 -18.57
C ARG A 406 12.42 -17.29 -19.72
N MET A 407 12.46 -15.97 -19.92
CA MET A 407 13.32 -15.34 -20.91
C MET A 407 14.80 -15.55 -20.57
N ALA A 408 15.20 -15.29 -19.33
CA ALA A 408 16.57 -15.51 -18.85
C ALA A 408 17.02 -16.97 -18.98
N ALA A 409 16.11 -17.92 -18.80
CA ALA A 409 16.39 -19.35 -18.93
C ALA A 409 16.36 -19.88 -20.36
N GLY A 410 15.81 -19.12 -21.31
CA GLY A 410 15.47 -19.66 -22.64
C GLY A 410 14.48 -20.82 -22.57
N ASN A 411 13.66 -20.89 -21.51
CA ASN A 411 12.78 -22.03 -21.22
C ASN A 411 11.33 -21.60 -21.01
N ARG A 412 10.50 -21.86 -22.02
CA ARG A 412 9.09 -21.45 -22.02
C ARG A 412 8.16 -22.35 -21.20
N GLN A 413 8.44 -23.64 -21.09
CA GLN A 413 7.47 -24.65 -20.62
C GLN A 413 7.90 -25.41 -19.36
N GLY A 414 9.17 -25.30 -18.97
CA GLY A 414 9.69 -26.01 -17.80
C GLY A 414 9.01 -25.58 -16.51
N ASP A 415 9.15 -26.44 -15.50
CA ASP A 415 8.72 -26.18 -14.14
C ASP A 415 9.42 -24.92 -13.58
N ILE A 416 8.65 -24.08 -12.88
CA ILE A 416 9.13 -22.76 -12.44
C ILE A 416 10.17 -22.92 -11.33
N GLU A 417 10.00 -23.87 -10.41
CA GLU A 417 10.96 -24.10 -9.33
C GLU A 417 12.30 -24.59 -9.88
N SER A 418 12.27 -25.53 -10.83
CA SER A 418 13.49 -25.99 -11.51
C SER A 418 14.20 -24.85 -12.24
N ILE A 419 13.46 -24.04 -13.02
CA ILE A 419 14.05 -22.90 -13.75
C ILE A 419 14.64 -21.88 -12.78
N ALA A 420 13.93 -21.56 -11.69
CA ALA A 420 14.38 -20.66 -10.65
C ALA A 420 15.69 -21.16 -10.01
N ARG A 421 15.75 -22.46 -9.66
CA ARG A 421 16.96 -23.09 -9.10
C ARG A 421 18.14 -23.01 -10.07
N ASP A 422 17.92 -23.28 -11.35
CA ASP A 422 18.98 -23.23 -12.38
C ASP A 422 19.54 -21.79 -12.54
N ILE A 423 18.66 -20.80 -12.60
CA ILE A 423 19.08 -19.39 -12.74
C ILE A 423 19.78 -18.89 -11.48
N ALA A 424 19.26 -19.23 -10.29
CA ALA A 424 19.92 -18.91 -9.02
C ALA A 424 21.33 -19.53 -8.94
N ALA A 425 21.48 -20.79 -9.38
CA ALA A 425 22.78 -21.47 -9.42
C ALA A 425 23.76 -20.78 -10.37
N ARG A 426 23.34 -20.41 -11.58
CA ARG A 426 24.18 -19.70 -12.57
C ARG A 426 24.69 -18.35 -12.07
N LEU A 427 23.85 -17.62 -11.34
CA LEU A 427 24.17 -16.30 -10.79
C LEU A 427 24.87 -16.37 -9.43
N GLY A 428 25.03 -17.56 -8.85
CA GLY A 428 25.53 -17.67 -7.49
C GLY A 428 24.59 -17.08 -6.43
N ALA A 429 23.30 -16.88 -6.75
CA ALA A 429 22.34 -16.23 -5.86
C ALA A 429 21.88 -17.15 -4.73
N THR A 430 21.87 -16.62 -3.51
CA THR A 430 21.36 -17.33 -2.34
C THR A 430 19.83 -17.39 -2.39
N HIS A 431 19.20 -16.31 -2.87
CA HIS A 431 17.76 -16.19 -2.95
C HIS A 431 17.30 -15.76 -4.36
N LEU A 432 16.24 -16.40 -4.88
CA LEU A 432 15.57 -15.98 -6.10
C LEU A 432 14.06 -16.01 -5.93
N ALA A 433 13.41 -14.87 -6.09
CA ALA A 433 11.96 -14.74 -6.07
C ALA A 433 11.38 -14.66 -7.48
N VAL A 434 10.28 -15.37 -7.68
CA VAL A 434 9.47 -15.34 -8.90
C VAL A 434 8.09 -14.84 -8.57
N THR A 435 7.76 -13.63 -9.02
CA THR A 435 6.43 -13.03 -8.89
C THR A 435 5.52 -13.54 -10.01
N ARG A 436 4.29 -13.95 -9.67
CA ARG A 436 3.35 -14.64 -10.58
C ARG A 436 1.94 -14.04 -10.58
N GLY A 437 1.85 -12.74 -10.30
CA GLY A 437 0.58 -12.01 -10.26
C GLY A 437 -0.40 -12.64 -9.27
N THR A 438 -1.54 -13.12 -9.76
CA THR A 438 -2.58 -13.76 -8.93
C THR A 438 -2.15 -15.09 -8.30
N ARG A 439 -1.07 -15.73 -8.78
CA ARG A 439 -0.47 -16.93 -8.18
C ARG A 439 0.56 -16.62 -7.08
N GLY A 440 0.63 -15.36 -6.65
CA GLY A 440 1.52 -14.90 -5.59
C GLY A 440 2.99 -14.97 -5.96
N VAL A 441 3.83 -15.37 -5.02
CA VAL A 441 5.29 -15.40 -5.13
C VAL A 441 5.83 -16.78 -4.78
N LEU A 442 6.91 -17.16 -5.46
CA LEU A 442 7.74 -18.31 -5.14
C LEU A 442 9.14 -17.83 -4.82
N MET A 443 9.64 -18.06 -3.61
CA MET A 443 11.00 -17.73 -3.19
C MET A 443 11.84 -19.01 -3.08
N GLN A 444 12.86 -19.15 -3.91
CA GLN A 444 13.86 -20.20 -3.84
C GLN A 444 15.02 -19.78 -2.94
N GLU A 445 15.41 -20.66 -2.03
CA GLU A 445 16.51 -20.48 -1.08
C GLU A 445 17.54 -21.58 -1.28
N ARG A 446 18.60 -21.25 -2.01
CA ARG A 446 19.60 -22.21 -2.47
C ARG A 446 20.42 -22.81 -1.35
N ALA A 447 20.67 -22.05 -0.27
CA ALA A 447 21.51 -22.49 0.84
C ALA A 447 20.99 -23.76 1.55
N ILE A 448 19.67 -23.96 1.55
CA ILE A 448 19.00 -25.10 2.19
C ILE A 448 18.12 -25.90 1.21
N ASP A 449 18.22 -25.62 -0.09
CA ASP A 449 17.36 -26.17 -1.16
C ASP A 449 15.86 -26.14 -0.82
N ALA A 450 15.39 -25.01 -0.30
CA ALA A 450 14.01 -24.81 0.10
C ALA A 450 13.26 -23.87 -0.85
N SER A 451 11.94 -24.02 -0.89
CA SER A 451 11.04 -23.19 -1.68
C SER A 451 9.91 -22.68 -0.78
N HIS A 452 9.70 -21.37 -0.77
CA HIS A 452 8.67 -20.70 0.02
C HIS A 452 7.63 -20.09 -0.91
N ALA A 453 6.41 -20.65 -0.90
CA ALA A 453 5.30 -20.14 -1.70
C ALA A 453 4.39 -19.24 -0.87
N ILE A 454 4.19 -18.01 -1.32
CA ILE A 454 3.28 -17.03 -0.72
C ILE A 454 2.13 -16.79 -1.69
N PRO A 455 0.86 -16.99 -1.29
CA PRO A 455 -0.28 -16.71 -2.17
C PRO A 455 -0.44 -15.20 -2.41
N ALA A 456 -1.25 -14.80 -3.38
CA ALA A 456 -1.57 -13.39 -3.58
C ALA A 456 -2.39 -12.87 -2.38
N LEU A 457 -1.89 -11.84 -1.71
CA LEU A 457 -2.49 -11.33 -0.46
C LEU A 457 -3.53 -10.22 -0.67
N SER A 458 -3.77 -9.78 -1.92
CA SER A 458 -4.82 -8.80 -2.24
C SER A 458 -5.85 -9.36 -3.22
N GLY A 459 -7.14 -9.18 -2.87
CA GLY A 459 -8.27 -9.46 -3.76
C GLY A 459 -8.65 -8.29 -4.68
N ARG A 460 -8.16 -7.07 -4.41
CA ARG A 460 -8.48 -5.85 -5.17
C ARG A 460 -7.21 -5.30 -5.84
N VAL A 461 -7.25 -5.21 -7.17
CA VAL A 461 -6.14 -4.71 -7.99
C VAL A 461 -6.62 -3.50 -8.79
N VAL A 462 -6.03 -2.34 -8.51
CA VAL A 462 -6.28 -1.07 -9.23
C VAL A 462 -5.28 -0.93 -10.38
N ASP A 463 -3.98 -0.96 -10.09
CA ASP A 463 -2.91 -1.03 -11.10
C ASP A 463 -1.86 -2.05 -10.65
N ARG A 464 -1.17 -2.70 -11.60
CA ARG A 464 -0.11 -3.68 -11.29
C ARG A 464 1.30 -3.10 -11.41
N ILE A 465 1.42 -1.90 -11.96
CA ILE A 465 2.70 -1.21 -12.11
C ILE A 465 3.27 -0.87 -10.73
N GLY A 466 4.54 -1.21 -10.49
CA GLY A 466 5.25 -0.95 -9.22
C GLY A 466 5.20 -2.09 -8.20
N ALA A 467 4.33 -3.09 -8.37
CA ALA A 467 4.19 -4.16 -7.38
C ALA A 467 5.46 -5.01 -7.23
N GLY A 468 6.16 -5.25 -8.34
CA GLY A 468 7.46 -5.92 -8.36
C GLY A 468 8.57 -5.08 -7.71
N ASP A 469 8.51 -3.75 -7.87
CA ASP A 469 9.45 -2.80 -7.28
C ASP A 469 9.28 -2.74 -5.75
N ALA A 470 8.03 -2.69 -5.27
CA ALA A 470 7.70 -2.76 -3.85
C ALA A 470 8.13 -4.10 -3.23
N PHE A 471 7.91 -5.21 -3.94
CA PHE A 471 8.36 -6.54 -3.52
C PHE A 471 9.90 -6.60 -3.42
N LEU A 472 10.61 -6.20 -4.48
CA LEU A 472 12.09 -6.15 -4.52
C LEU A 472 12.64 -5.34 -3.35
N SER A 473 12.06 -4.16 -3.12
CA SER A 473 12.49 -3.21 -2.09
C SER A 473 12.48 -3.87 -0.71
N LEU A 474 11.33 -4.39 -0.29
CA LEU A 474 11.19 -4.90 1.07
C LEU A 474 11.81 -6.28 1.25
N ALA A 475 11.69 -7.19 0.28
CA ALA A 475 12.34 -8.49 0.34
C ALA A 475 13.87 -8.35 0.32
N GLY A 476 14.41 -7.47 -0.53
CA GLY A 476 15.84 -7.20 -0.62
C GLY A 476 16.42 -6.63 0.67
N LEU A 477 15.72 -5.68 1.30
CA LEU A 477 16.05 -5.16 2.63
C LEU A 477 16.04 -6.24 3.71
N CYS A 478 15.04 -7.12 3.71
CA CYS A 478 14.95 -8.17 4.70
C CYS A 478 16.11 -9.14 4.60
N LEU A 479 16.40 -9.62 3.38
CA LEU A 479 17.45 -10.57 3.12
C LEU A 479 18.84 -9.97 3.41
N SER A 480 19.07 -8.68 3.12
CA SER A 480 20.34 -8.02 3.46
C SER A 480 20.56 -7.88 4.98
N ALA A 481 19.47 -7.76 5.76
CA ALA A 481 19.50 -7.77 7.22
C ALA A 481 19.64 -9.18 7.83
N GLY A 482 19.71 -10.23 7.00
CA GLY A 482 19.74 -11.63 7.44
C GLY A 482 18.41 -12.12 8.00
N ILE A 483 17.28 -11.53 7.60
CA ILE A 483 15.95 -12.02 7.96
C ILE A 483 15.63 -13.26 7.11
N PRO A 484 15.04 -14.33 7.70
CA PRO A 484 14.67 -15.56 7.00
C PRO A 484 13.88 -15.32 5.70
N ALA A 485 14.14 -16.17 4.69
CA ALA A 485 13.60 -15.98 3.35
C ALA A 485 12.07 -16.10 3.25
N ASP A 486 11.45 -16.91 4.11
CA ASP A 486 10.00 -17.03 4.23
C ASP A 486 9.35 -15.74 4.75
N ILE A 487 9.93 -15.13 5.79
CA ILE A 487 9.52 -13.82 6.32
C ILE A 487 9.74 -12.73 5.27
N ALA A 488 10.91 -12.71 4.61
CA ALA A 488 11.24 -11.74 3.57
C ALA A 488 10.27 -11.84 2.38
N ALA A 489 9.94 -13.05 1.93
CA ALA A 489 8.97 -13.29 0.88
C ALA A 489 7.57 -12.84 1.30
N PHE A 490 7.17 -13.09 2.56
CA PHE A 490 5.88 -12.66 3.07
C PHE A 490 5.78 -11.13 3.15
N PHE A 491 6.78 -10.46 3.71
CA PHE A 491 6.83 -8.99 3.79
C PHE A 491 6.85 -8.35 2.41
N GLY A 492 7.71 -8.82 1.50
CA GLY A 492 7.70 -8.37 0.12
C GLY A 492 6.32 -8.56 -0.55
N SER A 493 5.63 -9.68 -0.28
CA SER A 493 4.29 -9.94 -0.82
C SER A 493 3.25 -8.97 -0.28
N ILE A 494 3.34 -8.58 0.99
CA ILE A 494 2.48 -7.53 1.57
C ILE A 494 2.76 -6.18 0.89
N ALA A 495 4.03 -5.81 0.72
CA ALA A 495 4.40 -4.56 0.06
C ALA A 495 3.85 -4.49 -1.37
N GLY A 496 3.98 -5.58 -2.14
CA GLY A 496 3.36 -5.70 -3.46
C GLY A 496 1.84 -5.63 -3.41
N ALA A 497 1.19 -6.29 -2.45
CA ALA A 497 -0.26 -6.29 -2.27
C ALA A 497 -0.83 -4.91 -1.90
N MET A 498 -0.08 -4.08 -1.15
CA MET A 498 -0.45 -2.71 -0.85
C MET A 498 -0.29 -1.80 -2.08
N ASN A 499 0.82 -1.94 -2.82
CA ASN A 499 1.09 -1.10 -3.99
C ASN A 499 0.03 -1.29 -5.10
N VAL A 500 -0.46 -2.51 -5.33
CA VAL A 500 -1.49 -2.75 -6.35
C VAL A 500 -2.85 -2.12 -6.08
N GLN A 501 -3.08 -1.61 -4.85
CA GLN A 501 -4.33 -0.94 -4.46
C GLN A 501 -4.33 0.55 -4.83
N THR A 502 -3.18 1.09 -5.25
CA THR A 502 -3.01 2.47 -5.70
C THR A 502 -2.75 2.53 -7.21
N VAL A 503 -2.94 3.70 -7.81
CA VAL A 503 -2.56 3.93 -9.21
C VAL A 503 -1.06 4.16 -9.27
N CYS A 504 -0.35 3.34 -10.04
CA CYS A 504 1.11 3.45 -10.24
C CYS A 504 1.88 3.56 -8.90
N ASN A 505 2.93 4.39 -8.87
CA ASN A 505 3.74 4.68 -7.68
C ASN A 505 3.24 5.93 -6.95
N ARG A 506 1.91 6.16 -6.92
CA ARG A 506 1.33 7.36 -6.28
C ARG A 506 1.74 7.49 -4.82
N GLU A 507 1.73 6.39 -4.07
CA GLU A 507 2.15 6.36 -2.69
C GLU A 507 3.18 5.25 -2.48
N PRO A 508 4.37 5.56 -1.94
CA PRO A 508 5.27 4.53 -1.49
C PRO A 508 4.67 3.78 -0.29
N VAL A 509 4.94 2.48 -0.17
CA VAL A 509 4.55 1.65 0.99
C VAL A 509 4.86 2.39 2.30
N ASP A 510 3.80 2.73 3.02
CA ASP A 510 3.89 3.40 4.31
C ASP A 510 4.12 2.36 5.43
N PRO A 511 5.14 2.54 6.30
CA PRO A 511 5.45 1.58 7.37
C PRO A 511 4.31 1.38 8.37
N VAL A 512 3.54 2.44 8.68
CA VAL A 512 2.43 2.36 9.65
C VAL A 512 1.27 1.57 9.03
N GLN A 513 0.92 1.87 7.78
CA GLN A 513 -0.08 1.09 7.04
C GLN A 513 0.38 -0.35 6.85
N PHE A 514 1.67 -0.58 6.58
CA PHE A 514 2.25 -1.92 6.46
C PHE A 514 2.08 -2.73 7.74
N GLN A 515 2.43 -2.16 8.91
CA GLN A 515 2.25 -2.83 10.21
C GLN A 515 0.78 -3.13 10.50
N LYS A 516 -0.14 -2.20 10.17
CA LYS A 516 -1.59 -2.43 10.30
C LYS A 516 -2.06 -3.58 9.40
N TYR A 517 -1.57 -3.62 8.15
CA TYR A 517 -1.92 -4.67 7.19
C TYR A 517 -1.40 -6.03 7.65
N LEU A 518 -0.13 -6.09 8.07
CA LEU A 518 0.51 -7.27 8.65
C LEU A 518 -0.29 -7.80 9.85
N THR A 519 -0.63 -6.92 10.80
CA THR A 519 -1.41 -7.28 11.99
C THR A 519 -2.80 -7.80 11.60
N THR A 520 -3.42 -7.23 10.57
CA THR A 520 -4.73 -7.66 10.10
C THR A 520 -4.70 -9.05 9.46
N LEU A 521 -3.66 -9.36 8.69
CA LEU A 521 -3.48 -10.69 8.09
C LEU A 521 -3.18 -11.79 9.13
N LEU A 522 -2.59 -11.41 10.26
CA LEU A 522 -2.18 -12.35 11.31
C LEU A 522 -3.18 -12.45 12.48
N LYS A 523 -4.25 -11.64 12.49
CA LYS A 523 -5.41 -11.85 13.38
C LYS A 523 -6.28 -12.95 12.81
#